data_AF-A0A517R2Y2-F1
#
_entry.id   AF-A0A517R2Y2-F1
#
_cell.length_a   1.000
_cell.length_b   1.000
_cell.length_c   1.000
_cell.angle_alpha   90.00
_cell.angle_beta   90.00
_cell.angle_gamma   90.00
#
_symmetry.space_group_name_H-M   'P 1'
#
loop_
_entity.id
_entity.type
_entity.pdbx_description
1 polymer ?
#
loop_
_entity_poly.entity_id
_entity_poly.type
_entity_poly.pdbx_seq_one_letter_code
_entity_poly.pdbx_strand_id
1 'polypeptide(L)'
;MNATVAKCDQSTLAATVAGEDIVRGDFVTVLDETYDMPTSCWLGSDPSLSDNNVVKVNMIPQDAGTPRKVTGVCLPFVYTKTIYGGLDTLDTRRQRLVRLDYRCARQVWKKARKQFKND
;
A
#
# COMPACT_ATOMS: atom_id res chain seq x y z
N MET A 1 33.29 19.63 -28.48
CA MET A 1 32.50 19.95 -27.27
C MET A 1 31.49 18.83 -27.10
N ASN A 2 31.75 17.88 -26.20
CA ASN A 2 30.87 16.73 -25.99
C ASN A 2 29.82 17.11 -24.95
N ALA A 3 28.60 17.38 -25.41
CA ALA A 3 27.45 17.56 -24.53
C ALA A 3 27.13 16.20 -23.89
N THR A 4 27.49 16.05 -22.62
CA THR A 4 26.94 15.00 -21.75
C THR A 4 25.46 15.27 -21.59
N VAL A 5 24.64 14.55 -22.33
CA VAL A 5 23.19 14.50 -22.12
C VAL A 5 22.96 14.00 -20.70
N ALA A 6 22.41 14.87 -19.84
CA ALA A 6 21.98 14.49 -18.50
C ALA A 6 21.01 13.32 -18.63
N LYS A 7 21.34 12.20 -17.96
CA LYS A 7 20.48 11.03 -17.89
C LYS A 7 19.16 11.47 -17.22
N CYS A 8 18.10 11.62 -18.00
CA CYS A 8 16.76 11.78 -17.47
C CYS A 8 16.47 10.48 -16.68
N ASP A 9 16.49 10.56 -15.35
CA ASP A 9 15.95 9.50 -14.51
C ASP A 9 14.46 9.41 -14.80
N GLN A 10 14.13 8.54 -15.75
CA GLN A 10 12.79 8.36 -16.28
C GLN A 10 11.89 7.90 -15.14
N SER A 11 10.85 8.67 -14.85
CA SER A 11 9.86 8.31 -13.85
C SER A 11 9.15 7.03 -14.27
N THR A 12 9.05 6.07 -13.35
CA THR A 12 8.32 4.81 -13.55
C THR A 12 6.97 4.88 -12.86
N LEU A 13 5.92 4.39 -13.52
CA LEU A 13 4.56 4.43 -13.01
C LEU A 13 4.27 3.19 -12.13
N ALA A 14 3.60 3.41 -10.99
CA ALA A 14 2.94 2.33 -10.25
C ALA A 14 1.55 2.07 -10.84
N ALA A 15 1.16 0.80 -10.96
CA ALA A 15 -0.11 0.43 -11.59
C ALA A 15 -0.99 -0.36 -10.62
N THR A 16 -2.30 -0.12 -10.67
CA THR A 16 -3.27 -0.93 -9.90
C THR A 16 -3.17 -2.38 -10.34
N VAL A 17 -3.20 -3.30 -9.38
CA VAL A 17 -3.07 -4.74 -9.63
C VAL A 17 -4.25 -5.48 -8.98
N ALA A 18 -4.87 -6.39 -9.73
CA ALA A 18 -5.89 -7.28 -9.18
C ALA A 18 -5.25 -8.32 -8.25
N GLY A 19 -6.00 -8.88 -7.30
CA GLY A 19 -5.44 -9.81 -6.33
C GLY A 19 -4.82 -11.05 -6.99
N GLU A 20 -5.51 -11.60 -7.98
CA GLU A 20 -5.14 -12.78 -8.77
C GLU A 20 -3.87 -12.60 -9.60
N ASP A 21 -3.53 -11.35 -9.96
CA ASP A 21 -2.33 -11.05 -10.72
C ASP A 21 -1.09 -10.91 -9.83
N ILE A 22 -1.25 -10.80 -8.51
CA ILE A 22 -0.15 -10.62 -7.57
C ILE A 22 0.64 -11.92 -7.43
N VAL A 23 1.96 -11.82 -7.53
CA VAL A 23 2.85 -12.98 -7.39
C VAL A 23 3.91 -12.76 -6.32
N ARG A 24 4.41 -13.88 -5.77
CA ARG A 24 5.52 -13.86 -4.81
C ARG A 24 6.73 -13.16 -5.43
N GLY A 25 7.30 -12.21 -4.69
CA GLY A 25 8.45 -11.43 -5.13
C GLY A 25 8.11 -10.03 -5.63
N ASP A 26 6.84 -9.76 -5.94
CA ASP A 26 6.37 -8.42 -6.26
C ASP A 26 6.62 -7.43 -5.12
N PHE A 27 6.76 -6.17 -5.49
CA PHE A 27 6.64 -5.06 -4.56
C PHE A 27 5.30 -4.38 -4.78
N VAL A 28 4.48 -4.37 -3.73
CA VAL A 28 3.17 -3.73 -3.72
C VAL A 28 3.13 -2.65 -2.65
N THR A 29 2.18 -1.74 -2.75
CA THR A 29 1.78 -0.85 -1.65
C THR A 29 0.28 -0.63 -1.70
N VAL A 30 -0.30 -0.18 -0.60
CA VAL A 30 -1.73 0.13 -0.53
C VAL A 30 -1.94 1.51 -1.16
N LEU A 31 -2.83 1.59 -2.13
CA LEU A 31 -3.22 2.85 -2.76
C LEU A 31 -4.29 3.55 -1.91
N ASP A 32 -5.32 2.79 -1.56
CA ASP A 32 -6.44 3.21 -0.75
C ASP A 32 -7.02 2.01 0.00
N GLU A 33 -7.72 2.30 1.08
CA GLU A 33 -8.38 1.32 1.91
C GLU A 33 -9.78 1.77 2.30
N THR A 34 -10.71 0.81 2.34
CA THR A 34 -12.10 1.02 2.69
C THR A 34 -12.34 0.59 4.13
N TYR A 35 -12.90 1.50 4.91
CA TYR A 35 -13.35 1.27 6.28
C TYR A 35 -14.87 1.35 6.39
N ASP A 36 -15.41 0.49 7.24
CA ASP A 36 -16.79 0.49 7.67
C ASP A 36 -16.87 1.34 8.95
N MET A 37 -17.44 2.55 8.85
CA MET A 37 -17.54 3.52 9.95
C MET A 37 -19.01 3.74 10.36
N PRO A 38 -19.34 3.75 11.66
CA PRO A 38 -20.67 4.11 12.12
C PRO A 38 -21.11 5.50 11.66
N THR A 39 -22.40 5.69 11.37
CA THR A 39 -22.94 7.02 11.01
C THR A 39 -22.80 8.05 12.14
N SER A 40 -22.68 7.61 13.38
CA SER A 40 -22.41 8.45 14.55
C SER A 40 -21.03 9.12 14.55
N CYS A 41 -20.12 8.75 13.64
CA CYS A 41 -18.82 9.41 13.50
C CYS A 41 -18.88 10.73 12.70
N TRP A 42 -20.03 11.12 12.14
CA TRP A 42 -20.17 12.34 11.33
C TRP A 42 -20.83 13.48 12.09
N LEU A 43 -20.36 14.71 11.84
CA LEU A 43 -20.95 15.92 12.44
C LEU A 43 -22.44 16.04 12.06
N GLY A 44 -23.29 16.22 13.06
CA GLY A 44 -24.74 16.35 12.88
C GLY A 44 -25.53 15.04 13.00
N SER A 45 -24.86 13.91 13.27
CA SER A 45 -25.54 12.68 13.67
C SER A 45 -26.19 12.85 15.04
N ASP A 46 -27.47 12.50 15.16
CA ASP A 46 -28.16 12.51 16.45
C ASP A 46 -27.62 11.37 17.34
N PRO A 47 -26.95 11.68 18.46
CA PRO A 47 -26.39 10.65 19.35
C PRO A 47 -27.46 9.80 20.04
N SER A 48 -28.74 10.20 19.97
CA SER A 48 -29.87 9.44 20.52
C SER A 48 -30.46 8.42 19.53
N LEU A 49 -30.11 8.51 18.24
CA LEU A 49 -30.47 7.48 17.27
C LEU A 49 -29.51 6.30 17.43
N SER A 50 -30.05 5.13 17.76
CA SER A 50 -29.34 3.84 17.72
C SER A 50 -29.09 3.44 16.26
N ASP A 51 -28.32 4.24 15.55
CA ASP A 51 -28.17 4.08 14.13
C ASP A 51 -27.08 3.03 13.89
N ASN A 52 -27.50 1.76 13.77
CA ASN A 52 -26.66 0.63 13.35
C ASN A 52 -26.20 0.75 11.88
N ASN A 53 -26.36 1.93 11.28
CA ASN A 53 -25.98 2.20 9.92
C ASN A 53 -24.48 2.43 9.86
N VAL A 54 -23.85 1.77 8.90
CA VAL A 54 -22.43 1.87 8.62
C VAL A 54 -22.27 2.50 7.25
N VAL A 55 -21.38 3.47 7.15
CA VAL A 55 -20.96 4.04 5.87
C VAL A 55 -19.57 3.56 5.52
N LYS A 56 -19.33 3.38 4.23
CA LYS A 56 -18.01 3.03 3.71
C LYS A 56 -17.22 4.30 3.44
N VAL A 57 -16.04 4.39 4.05
CA VAL A 57 -15.10 5.50 3.88
C VAL A 57 -13.85 4.98 3.20
N ASN A 58 -13.44 5.65 2.11
CA ASN A 58 -12.18 5.37 1.46
C ASN A 58 -11.12 6.34 1.96
N MET A 59 -9.98 5.83 2.39
CA MET A 59 -8.86 6.60 2.91
C MET A 59 -7.55 6.18 2.23
N ILE A 60 -6.62 7.12 2.11
CA ILE A 60 -5.24 6.82 1.72
C ILE A 60 -4.49 6.53 3.03
N PRO A 61 -3.86 5.35 3.19
CA PRO A 61 -3.19 5.00 4.43
C PRO A 61 -1.94 5.86 4.63
N GLN A 62 -1.54 6.06 5.90
CA GLN A 62 -0.37 6.88 6.24
C GLN A 62 0.94 6.34 5.66
N ASP A 63 1.01 5.02 5.47
CA ASP A 63 2.17 4.35 4.89
C ASP A 63 2.05 4.14 3.38
N ALA A 64 1.08 4.76 2.70
CA ALA A 64 0.93 4.72 1.25
C ALA A 64 2.24 5.07 0.54
N GLY A 65 2.61 4.28 -0.46
CA GLY A 65 3.89 4.42 -1.16
C GLY A 65 5.03 3.65 -0.51
N THR A 66 4.88 3.16 0.73
CA THR A 66 5.86 2.27 1.36
C THR A 66 5.86 0.93 0.63
N PRO A 67 6.98 0.50 0.01
CA PRO A 67 7.02 -0.78 -0.67
C PRO A 67 6.86 -1.91 0.34
N ARG A 68 6.11 -2.94 -0.03
CA ARG A 68 5.88 -4.19 0.72
C ARG A 68 6.23 -5.36 -0.19
N LYS A 69 7.11 -6.26 0.26
CA LYS A 69 7.55 -7.38 -0.59
C LYS A 69 6.62 -8.57 -0.40
N VAL A 70 5.96 -9.01 -1.47
CA VAL A 70 5.06 -10.18 -1.42
C VAL A 70 5.86 -11.46 -1.13
N THR A 71 5.44 -12.18 -0.10
CA THR A 71 6.04 -13.46 0.34
C THR A 71 5.14 -14.65 0.04
N GLY A 72 3.81 -14.44 -0.05
CA GLY A 72 2.84 -15.45 -0.42
C GLY A 72 1.48 -14.83 -0.74
N VAL A 73 0.64 -15.58 -1.45
CA VAL A 73 -0.71 -15.13 -1.86
C VAL A 73 -1.68 -16.28 -1.59
N CYS A 74 -2.76 -15.96 -0.89
CA CYS A 74 -3.90 -16.85 -0.64
C CYS A 74 -5.16 -15.99 -0.66
N LEU A 75 -5.74 -15.79 -1.84
CA LEU A 75 -6.81 -14.81 -2.03
C LEU A 75 -7.96 -15.01 -1.03
N PRO A 76 -8.48 -13.92 -0.45
CA PRO A 76 -8.18 -12.50 -0.73
C PRO A 76 -6.96 -11.93 0.02
N PHE A 77 -6.17 -12.77 0.70
CA PHE A 77 -5.08 -12.36 1.55
C PHE A 77 -3.73 -12.40 0.82
N VAL A 78 -2.99 -11.30 0.89
CA VAL A 78 -1.64 -11.18 0.35
C VAL A 78 -0.67 -11.00 1.51
N TYR A 79 0.21 -11.97 1.69
CA TYR A 79 1.22 -11.93 2.74
C TYR A 79 2.43 -11.17 2.23
N THR A 80 2.85 -10.17 2.99
CA THR A 80 3.98 -9.32 2.65
C THR A 80 4.98 -9.26 3.78
N LYS A 81 6.22 -8.95 3.44
CA LYS A 81 7.20 -8.45 4.38
C LYS A 81 7.06 -6.92 4.41
N THR A 82 7.31 -6.31 5.56
CA THR A 82 7.45 -4.86 5.73
C THR A 82 8.92 -4.44 5.70
N ILE A 83 9.18 -3.14 5.52
CA ILE A 83 10.55 -2.58 5.62
C ILE A 83 11.14 -2.79 7.02
N TYR A 84 10.32 -2.89 8.05
CA TYR A 84 10.75 -3.23 9.41
C TYR A 84 11.18 -4.70 9.55
N GLY A 85 10.90 -5.53 8.55
CA GLY A 85 11.24 -6.95 8.53
C GLY A 85 10.17 -7.88 9.10
N GLY A 86 9.08 -7.32 9.63
CA GLY A 86 7.88 -8.06 10.05
C GLY A 86 7.10 -8.63 8.87
N LEU A 87 6.21 -9.57 9.16
CA LEU A 87 5.19 -10.03 8.23
C LEU A 87 3.92 -9.21 8.42
N ASP A 88 3.23 -8.94 7.34
CA ASP A 88 1.94 -8.26 7.33
C ASP A 88 1.00 -8.91 6.32
N THR A 89 -0.31 -8.78 6.53
CA THR A 89 -1.35 -9.35 5.69
C THR A 89 -2.17 -8.23 5.10
N LEU A 90 -2.18 -8.13 3.76
CA LEU A 90 -3.06 -7.21 3.04
C LEU A 90 -4.32 -7.97 2.62
N ASP A 91 -5.50 -7.39 2.87
CA ASP A 91 -6.79 -7.95 2.48
C ASP A 91 -7.32 -7.19 1.27
N THR A 92 -7.31 -7.83 0.09
CA THR A 92 -7.69 -7.18 -1.16
C THR A 92 -9.17 -6.85 -1.26
N ARG A 93 -10.01 -7.29 -0.30
CA ARG A 93 -11.42 -6.88 -0.21
C ARG A 93 -11.59 -5.50 0.41
N ARG A 94 -10.61 -5.06 1.20
CA ARG A 94 -10.61 -3.76 1.88
C ARG A 94 -9.55 -2.83 1.32
N GLN A 95 -8.49 -3.36 0.75
CA GLN A 95 -7.32 -2.60 0.34
C GLN A 95 -7.11 -2.75 -1.16
N ARG A 96 -7.05 -1.61 -1.86
CA ARG A 96 -6.67 -1.59 -3.27
C ARG A 96 -5.16 -1.49 -3.36
N LEU A 97 -4.56 -2.46 -4.06
CA LEU A 97 -3.11 -2.55 -4.17
C LEU A 97 -2.62 -2.01 -5.50
N VAL A 98 -1.43 -1.39 -5.47
CA VAL A 98 -0.67 -1.06 -6.68
C VAL A 98 0.64 -1.84 -6.68
N ARG A 99 1.00 -2.39 -7.84
CA ARG A 99 2.32 -2.95 -8.10
C ARG A 99 3.28 -1.81 -8.43
N LEU A 100 4.39 -1.77 -7.70
CA LEU A 100 5.45 -0.80 -7.91
C LEU A 100 6.44 -1.31 -8.96
N ASP A 101 7.11 -0.40 -9.67
CA ASP A 101 8.26 -0.77 -10.49
C ASP A 101 9.32 -1.48 -9.65
N TYR A 102 9.79 -2.63 -10.13
CA TYR A 102 10.67 -3.50 -9.37
C TYR A 102 12.01 -2.83 -9.04
N ARG A 103 12.61 -2.07 -9.97
CA ARG A 103 13.93 -1.47 -9.76
C ARG A 103 13.84 -0.35 -8.74
N CYS A 104 12.85 0.53 -8.90
CA CYS A 104 12.58 1.63 -7.99
C CYS A 104 12.23 1.10 -6.58
N ALA A 105 11.23 0.22 -6.48
CA ALA A 105 10.77 -0.31 -5.20
C ALA A 105 11.87 -1.06 -4.44
N ARG A 106 12.67 -1.87 -5.13
CA ARG A 106 13.79 -2.60 -4.50
C ARG A 106 14.86 -1.67 -3.95
N GLN A 107 15.15 -0.56 -4.63
CA GLN A 107 16.13 0.43 -4.15
C GLN A 107 15.61 1.15 -2.90
N VAL A 108 14.38 1.66 -2.94
CA VAL A 108 13.72 2.31 -1.79
C VAL A 108 13.65 1.35 -0.60
N TRP A 109 13.15 0.14 -0.83
CA TRP A 109 13.08 -0.91 0.17
C TRP A 109 14.43 -1.18 0.83
N LYS A 110 15.50 -1.38 0.06
CA LYS A 110 16.85 -1.61 0.63
C LYS A 110 17.35 -0.44 1.48
N LYS A 111 17.11 0.81 1.05
CA LYS A 111 17.51 2.01 1.78
C LYS A 111 16.74 2.13 3.09
N ALA A 112 15.41 2.07 3.02
CA ALA A 112 14.54 2.15 4.20
C ALA A 112 14.86 1.06 5.24
N ARG A 113 15.05 -0.20 4.79
CA ARG A 113 15.44 -1.30 5.69
C ARG A 113 16.78 -1.09 6.41
N LYS A 114 17.71 -0.35 5.81
CA LYS A 114 19.00 -0.03 6.46
C LYS A 114 18.82 1.05 7.52
N GLN A 115 18.01 2.07 7.23
CA GLN A 115 17.72 3.14 8.17
C GLN A 115 17.08 2.58 9.45
N PHE A 116 16.03 1.76 9.32
CA PHE A 116 15.39 1.11 10.47
C PHE A 116 16.24 0.11 11.27
N LYS A 117 17.40 -0.30 10.75
CA LYS A 117 18.32 -1.16 11.50
C LYS A 117 19.33 -0.37 12.32
N ASN A 118 19.49 0.91 12.01
CA ASN A 118 20.46 1.80 12.63
C ASN A 118 19.81 2.73 13.66
N ASP A 119 18.47 2.79 13.67
CA ASP A 119 17.64 3.44 14.70
C ASP A 119 17.30 2.41 15.80
#